data_AF-A0A550H9R8-F1
#
_entry.id   AF-A0A550H9R8-F1
#
_cell.length_a   1.000
_cell.length_b   1.000
_cell.length_c   1.000
_cell.angle_alpha   90.00
_cell.angle_beta   90.00
_cell.angle_gamma   90.00
#
_symmetry.space_group_name_H-M   'P 1'
#
loop_
_entity.id
_entity.type
_entity.pdbx_description
1 polymer ?
#
loop_
_entity_poly.entity_id
_entity_poly.type
_entity_poly.pdbx_seq_one_letter_code
_entity_poly.pdbx_strand_id
1 'polypeptide(L)'
;PPHPKIADLGELTGSEYVASLLPGARVVKGFNTLHGQYIAADPRHQAGRQVLFLAGDDTDAKTTVKNLTDAFGFAPVDVGSLREGGRLMQLGGPLKQD
;
A
#
# COMPACT_ATOMS: atom_id res chain seq x y z
N PRO A 1 25.18 10.41 -6.09
CA PRO A 1 23.83 10.17 -6.65
C PRO A 1 22.86 11.28 -6.22
N PRO A 2 21.88 11.70 -7.05
CA PRO A 2 20.87 12.65 -6.60
C PRO A 2 20.07 12.03 -5.44
N HIS A 3 19.97 12.74 -4.33
CA HIS A 3 19.12 12.34 -3.22
C HIS A 3 17.66 12.49 -3.66
N PRO A 4 16.84 11.44 -3.59
CA PRO A 4 15.42 11.58 -3.90
C PRO A 4 14.80 12.61 -2.97
N LYS A 5 14.20 13.65 -3.56
CA LYS A 5 13.43 14.65 -2.82
C LYS A 5 11.99 14.16 -2.69
N ILE A 6 11.47 14.19 -1.47
CA ILE A 6 10.03 13.96 -1.24
C ILE A 6 9.29 15.16 -1.82
N ALA A 7 8.30 14.91 -2.67
CA ALA A 7 7.47 15.97 -3.23
C ALA A 7 6.59 16.58 -2.13
N ASP A 8 6.44 17.91 -2.16
CA ASP A 8 5.44 18.60 -1.35
C ASP A 8 4.07 18.43 -2.03
N LEU A 9 3.17 17.70 -1.35
CA LEU A 9 1.82 17.39 -1.82
C LEU A 9 0.75 18.16 -1.03
N GLY A 10 1.16 19.13 -0.19
CA GLY A 10 0.29 19.77 0.79
C GLY A 10 -0.35 18.75 1.73
N GLU A 11 -1.68 18.82 1.86
CA GLU A 11 -2.45 17.97 2.78
C GLU A 11 -2.75 16.57 2.25
N LEU A 12 -2.37 16.26 1.01
CA LEU A 12 -2.64 14.99 0.36
C LEU A 12 -1.54 13.97 0.68
N THR A 13 -1.94 12.74 0.94
CA THR A 13 -1.01 11.61 0.85
C THR A 13 -0.61 11.38 -0.61
N GLY A 14 0.51 10.68 -0.83
CA GLY A 14 0.95 10.32 -2.20
C GLY A 14 -0.11 9.57 -3.01
N SER A 15 -0.93 8.74 -2.35
CA SER A 15 -1.98 7.98 -3.03
C SER A 15 -3.26 8.79 -3.26
N GLU A 16 -3.61 9.76 -2.38
CA GLU A 16 -4.65 10.75 -2.68
C GLU A 16 -4.24 11.64 -3.87
N TYR A 17 -2.97 12.04 -3.94
CA TYR A 17 -2.46 12.78 -5.09
C TYR A 17 -2.58 11.97 -6.39
N VAL A 18 -2.15 10.70 -6.39
CA VAL A 18 -2.33 9.80 -7.55
C VAL A 18 -3.81 9.65 -7.93
N ALA A 19 -4.71 9.49 -6.95
CA ALA A 19 -6.14 9.40 -7.21
C ALA A 19 -6.70 10.68 -7.85
N SER A 20 -6.22 11.85 -7.43
CA SER A 20 -6.64 13.14 -8.01
C SER A 20 -6.28 13.28 -9.50
N LEU A 21 -5.25 12.58 -9.97
CA LEU A 21 -4.81 12.57 -11.36
C LEU A 21 -5.56 11.56 -12.24
N LEU A 22 -6.40 10.70 -11.65
CA LEU A 22 -7.05 9.58 -12.34
C LEU A 22 -8.57 9.60 -12.11
N PRO A 23 -9.29 10.63 -12.62
CA PRO A 23 -10.73 10.74 -12.42
C PRO A 23 -11.46 9.51 -12.97
N GLY A 24 -12.32 8.92 -12.14
CA GLY A 24 -13.09 7.72 -12.47
C GLY A 24 -12.38 6.39 -12.18
N ALA A 25 -11.09 6.40 -11.83
CA ALA A 25 -10.38 5.19 -11.39
C ALA A 25 -10.68 4.87 -9.92
N ARG A 26 -10.66 3.58 -9.59
CA ARG A 26 -10.67 3.10 -8.19
C ARG A 26 -9.24 2.81 -7.78
N VAL A 27 -8.71 3.58 -6.83
CA VAL A 27 -7.30 3.49 -6.42
C VAL A 27 -7.18 2.72 -5.10
N VAL A 28 -6.30 1.71 -5.09
CA VAL A 28 -5.89 0.97 -3.90
C VAL A 28 -4.36 1.05 -3.78
N LYS A 29 -3.88 1.49 -2.62
CA LYS A 29 -2.46 1.49 -2.27
C LYS A 29 -2.08 0.13 -1.66
N GLY A 30 -0.97 -0.45 -2.11
CA GLY A 30 -0.39 -1.67 -1.55
C GLY A 30 1.08 -1.80 -1.95
N PHE A 31 1.75 -2.84 -1.44
CA PHE A 31 3.16 -3.22 -1.72
C PHE A 31 4.26 -2.21 -1.33
N ASN A 32 3.94 -0.92 -1.16
CA ASN A 32 4.94 0.13 -0.96
C ASN A 32 5.66 0.05 0.40
N THR A 33 5.15 -0.74 1.34
CA THR A 33 5.75 -0.92 2.66
C THR A 33 6.82 -2.00 2.67
N LEU A 34 7.03 -2.71 1.55
CA LEU A 34 8.00 -3.80 1.42
C LEU A 34 9.12 -3.44 0.45
N HIS A 35 10.35 -3.84 0.79
CA HIS A 35 11.44 -3.86 -0.18
C HIS A 35 11.17 -4.91 -1.27
N GLY A 36 11.56 -4.60 -2.51
CA GLY A 36 11.30 -5.46 -3.68
C GLY A 36 11.79 -6.90 -3.52
N GLN A 37 12.93 -7.11 -2.84
CA GLN A 37 13.45 -8.45 -2.55
C GLN A 37 12.48 -9.30 -1.69
N TYR A 38 11.72 -8.66 -0.79
CA TYR A 38 10.74 -9.35 0.04
C TYR A 38 9.42 -9.58 -0.69
N ILE A 39 9.09 -8.74 -1.68
CA ILE A 39 7.94 -8.98 -2.56
C ILE A 39 8.21 -10.18 -3.48
N ALA A 40 9.45 -10.32 -3.96
CA ALA A 40 9.84 -11.39 -4.89
C ALA A 40 9.99 -12.77 -4.22
N ALA A 41 10.26 -12.80 -2.92
CA ALA A 41 10.35 -14.03 -2.14
C ALA A 41 8.95 -14.65 -1.91
N ASP A 42 8.90 -15.95 -1.60
CA ASP A 42 7.64 -16.58 -1.19
C ASP A 42 7.17 -15.99 0.16
N PRO A 43 5.99 -15.34 0.21
CA PRO A 43 5.49 -14.72 1.45
C PRO A 43 5.00 -15.75 2.48
N ARG A 44 4.99 -17.05 2.15
CA ARG A 44 4.58 -18.12 3.08
C ARG A 44 5.78 -18.61 3.87
N HIS A 45 5.64 -18.61 5.19
CA HIS A 45 6.64 -19.07 6.14
C HIS A 45 6.03 -20.08 7.11
N GLN A 46 6.88 -20.87 7.79
CA GLN A 46 6.41 -21.87 8.77
C GLN A 46 5.58 -21.23 9.90
N ALA A 47 5.92 -20.00 10.30
CA ALA A 47 5.24 -19.28 11.38
C ALA A 47 4.03 -18.44 10.91
N GLY A 48 3.73 -18.40 9.62
CA GLY A 48 2.64 -17.59 9.07
C GLY A 48 2.93 -17.01 7.69
N ARG A 49 2.10 -16.06 7.25
CA ARG A 49 2.26 -15.37 5.97
C ARG A 49 2.73 -13.94 6.19
N GLN A 50 3.55 -13.43 5.30
CA GLN A 50 4.02 -12.04 5.32
C GLN A 50 2.86 -11.07 5.17
N VAL A 51 2.79 -10.06 6.03
CA VAL A 51 1.73 -9.04 6.02
C VAL A 51 1.93 -8.07 4.86
N LEU A 52 0.83 -7.75 4.17
CA LEU A 52 0.77 -6.71 3.16
C LEU A 52 -0.35 -5.73 3.49
N PHE A 53 -0.01 -4.47 3.75
CA PHE A 53 -1.01 -3.45 4.06
C PHE A 53 -1.67 -2.90 2.79
N LEU A 54 -2.99 -2.67 2.86
CA LEU A 54 -3.81 -2.12 1.79
C LEU A 54 -4.61 -0.93 2.29
N ALA A 55 -4.74 0.12 1.48
CA ALA A 55 -5.60 1.27 1.75
C ALA A 55 -6.33 1.71 0.48
N GLY A 56 -7.57 2.20 0.61
CA GLY A 56 -8.42 2.56 -0.53
C GLY A 56 -9.80 3.03 -0.11
N ASP A 57 -10.42 3.88 -0.92
CA ASP A 57 -11.73 4.49 -0.60
C ASP A 57 -12.92 3.69 -1.18
N ASP A 58 -12.67 2.81 -2.16
CA ASP A 58 -13.68 1.94 -2.76
C ASP A 58 -13.58 0.51 -2.20
N THR A 59 -14.66 0.04 -1.55
CA THR A 59 -14.70 -1.26 -0.86
C THR A 59 -14.58 -2.45 -1.82
N ASP A 60 -15.15 -2.37 -3.02
CA ASP A 60 -15.13 -3.47 -3.99
C ASP A 60 -13.73 -3.61 -4.61
N ALA A 61 -13.09 -2.48 -4.90
CA ALA A 61 -11.70 -2.45 -5.36
C ALA A 61 -10.76 -3.00 -4.28
N LYS A 62 -10.94 -2.60 -3.01
CA LYS A 62 -10.16 -3.18 -1.90
C LYS A 62 -10.36 -4.68 -1.77
N THR A 63 -11.60 -5.16 -1.88
CA THR A 63 -11.90 -6.60 -1.87
C THR A 63 -11.20 -7.34 -3.00
N THR A 64 -11.21 -6.77 -4.20
CA THR A 64 -10.53 -7.34 -5.37
C THR A 64 -9.03 -7.48 -5.15
N VAL A 65 -8.37 -6.40 -4.67
CA VAL A 65 -6.92 -6.40 -4.43
C VAL A 65 -6.55 -7.28 -3.23
N LYS A 66 -7.39 -7.33 -2.19
CA LYS A 66 -7.23 -8.22 -1.05
C LYS A 66 -7.23 -9.69 -1.50
N ASN A 67 -8.18 -10.10 -2.32
CA ASN A 67 -8.25 -11.47 -2.83
C ASN A 67 -7.04 -11.81 -3.72
N LEU A 68 -6.60 -10.87 -4.56
CA LEU A 68 -5.42 -11.06 -5.40
C LEU A 68 -4.15 -11.27 -4.56
N THR A 69 -3.94 -10.43 -3.55
CA THR A 69 -2.76 -10.49 -2.68
C THR A 69 -2.78 -11.70 -1.75
N ASP A 70 -3.97 -12.14 -1.31
CA ASP A 70 -4.16 -13.41 -0.60
C ASP A 70 -3.77 -14.61 -1.48
N ALA A 71 -4.18 -14.61 -2.76
CA ALA A 71 -3.84 -15.65 -3.73
C ALA A 71 -2.33 -15.70 -4.05
N PHE A 72 -1.62 -14.57 -3.96
CA PHE A 72 -0.16 -14.53 -4.01
C PHE A 72 0.51 -15.08 -2.74
N GLY A 73 -0.25 -15.38 -1.69
CA GLY A 73 0.25 -15.96 -0.44
C GLY A 73 0.59 -14.95 0.64
N PHE A 74 0.32 -13.66 0.46
CA PHE A 74 0.44 -12.66 1.54
C PHE A 74 -0.73 -12.79 2.53
N ALA A 75 -0.57 -12.20 3.71
CA ALA A 75 -1.67 -11.88 4.62
C ALA A 75 -2.07 -10.41 4.43
N PRO A 76 -3.07 -10.11 3.57
CA PRO A 76 -3.46 -8.73 3.34
C PRO A 76 -4.23 -8.15 4.53
N VAL A 77 -3.86 -6.92 4.91
CA VAL A 77 -4.47 -6.17 6.00
C VAL A 77 -4.97 -4.83 5.47
N ASP A 78 -6.28 -4.64 5.47
CA ASP A 78 -6.91 -3.36 5.14
C ASP A 78 -6.73 -2.38 6.31
N VAL A 79 -6.10 -1.24 6.05
CA VAL A 79 -5.82 -0.19 7.04
C VAL A 79 -6.66 1.07 6.79
N GLY A 80 -7.73 0.97 6.00
CA GLY A 80 -8.74 2.02 5.84
C GLY A 80 -8.66 2.79 4.53
N SER A 81 -8.96 4.08 4.61
CA SER A 81 -9.03 5.03 3.49
C SER A 81 -7.67 5.39 2.92
N LEU A 82 -7.62 5.97 1.71
CA LEU A 82 -6.38 6.55 1.18
C LEU A 82 -5.84 7.68 2.08
N ARG A 83 -6.72 8.39 2.77
CA ARG A 83 -6.35 9.45 3.72
C ARG A 83 -5.72 8.91 5.00
N GLU A 84 -6.40 8.00 5.69
CA GLU A 84 -5.94 7.51 7.01
C GLU A 84 -4.89 6.42 6.83
N GLY A 85 -5.21 5.37 6.06
CA GLY A 85 -4.30 4.27 5.78
C GLY A 85 -3.08 4.72 4.97
N GLY A 86 -3.27 5.64 4.02
CA GLY A 86 -2.16 6.23 3.27
C GLY A 86 -1.14 6.94 4.16
N ARG A 87 -1.59 7.65 5.21
CA ARG A 87 -0.68 8.28 6.19
C ARG A 87 0.09 7.26 7.02
N LEU A 88 -0.51 6.12 7.32
CA LEU A 88 0.20 5.05 8.01
C LEU A 88 1.30 4.43 7.14
N MET A 89 1.02 4.29 5.83
CA MET A 89 1.87 3.58 4.87
C MET A 89 2.89 4.48 4.13
N GLN A 90 2.81 5.81 4.24
CA GLN A 90 3.69 6.72 3.49
C GLN A 90 5.14 6.69 3.98
N LEU A 91 6.04 7.33 3.24
CA LEU A 91 7.42 7.52 3.70
C LEU A 91 7.43 8.23 5.06
N GLY A 92 8.11 7.64 6.04
CA GLY A 92 8.13 8.12 7.43
C GLY A 92 6.89 7.77 8.26
N GLY A 93 5.89 7.09 7.68
CA GLY A 93 4.72 6.58 8.39
C GLY A 93 5.03 5.30 9.20
N PRO A 94 4.24 5.00 10.24
CA PRO A 94 4.50 3.91 11.19
C PRO A 94 4.41 2.50 10.61
N LEU A 95 3.80 2.30 9.44
CA LEU A 95 3.70 0.99 8.78
C LEU A 95 4.70 0.81 7.63
N LYS A 96 5.60 1.77 7.42
CA LYS A 96 6.75 1.56 6.54
C LYS A 96 7.65 0.49 7.18
N GLN A 97 7.85 -0.64 6.50
CA GLN A 97 8.80 -1.66 6.96
C GLN A 97 10.17 -1.33 6.37
N ASP A 98 11.21 -1.38 7.21
CA ASP A 98 12.61 -1.17 6.84
C ASP A 98 13.27 -2.47 6.35
#